data_AF-A0A5B9QKS4-F1
#
_entry.id   AF-A0A5B9QKS4-F1
#
_cell.length_a   1.000
_cell.length_b   1.000
_cell.length_c   1.000
_cell.angle_alpha   90.00
_cell.angle_beta   90.00
_cell.angle_gamma   90.00
#
_symmetry.space_group_name_H-M   'P 1'
#
loop_
_entity.id
_entity.type
_entity.pdbx_description
1 polymer ?
#
loop_
_entity_poly.entity_id
_entity_poly.type
_entity_poly.pdbx_seq_one_letter_code
_entity_poly.pdbx_strand_id
1 'polypeptide(L)'
;MSHPRSSLRLLTLLLLVSASGWLNAQTPTQPAKFMQGEKKEVPEDFFADLEQSRLRLKLENFGIEDAQEGLEQALVTLITPSGQRRQMRSDSQGNVEFDNVEEGVVGVVVTGPDLHATVAVYAKDQQPADAVPADPEPNVLDSDALAQSGPSPFRLPVMRISSAEVLKNTANYRVDSAPAKDFSKAEYAGFQRYATRPIVYYRVRMQADGGVVGRVFSVVDPNLEIDYSETNVTVYRAGEYLQSTLASPTGFFEVTNMKPGVYGVVAAGPVGYAAFAFEVYPPMGAGGDLPEPSVADRQAASPFRTASFNEAANAANEISDILYVPLIPPSMLDELRRTLLEAYVALLNDPGLANAAPLQGGAAGGSAGGAAGGGGGGGGGVGGGGLLGLAGLAAGLAALGDDGGDVLPPGITSPSIPAIPTLPSLPLLPTSTGGGTGEYLGSGGGVVVTPGDLTP
;
A
#
# COMPACT_ATOMS: atom_id res chain seq x y z
N MET A 1 72.49 -45.11 -24.91
CA MET A 1 71.56 -45.31 -23.78
C MET A 1 70.38 -44.40 -24.00
N SER A 2 69.28 -45.02 -24.38
CA SER A 2 68.02 -44.44 -24.83
C SER A 2 66.93 -44.68 -23.79
N HIS A 3 65.85 -43.90 -23.90
CA HIS A 3 64.52 -44.04 -23.30
C HIS A 3 64.28 -43.37 -21.93
N PRO A 4 63.01 -43.01 -21.59
CA PRO A 4 61.93 -42.58 -22.48
C PRO A 4 61.01 -41.46 -21.93
N ARG A 5 60.09 -41.12 -22.82
CA ARG A 5 58.89 -40.28 -22.76
C ARG A 5 57.91 -40.59 -21.61
N SER A 6 57.02 -39.61 -21.43
CA SER A 6 55.56 -39.74 -21.20
C SER A 6 55.08 -39.27 -19.83
N SER A 7 54.17 -38.28 -19.83
CA SER A 7 52.82 -38.39 -19.25
C SER A 7 52.11 -37.04 -19.28
N LEU A 8 51.41 -36.78 -20.38
CA LEU A 8 50.41 -35.72 -20.50
C LEU A 8 49.17 -36.22 -19.73
N ARG A 9 48.86 -35.62 -18.57
CA ARG A 9 47.63 -35.91 -17.82
C ARG A 9 46.51 -35.02 -18.37
N LEU A 10 45.59 -35.66 -19.10
CA LEU A 10 44.30 -35.14 -19.50
C LEU A 10 43.40 -35.07 -18.24
N LEU A 11 43.04 -33.87 -17.79
CA LEU A 11 42.11 -33.66 -16.68
C LEU A 11 40.70 -33.54 -17.28
N THR A 12 39.96 -34.65 -17.33
CA THR A 12 38.54 -34.65 -17.67
C THR A 12 37.75 -34.38 -16.40
N LEU A 13 37.24 -33.15 -16.26
CA LEU A 13 36.35 -32.74 -15.18
C LEU A 13 34.92 -33.18 -15.54
N LEU A 14 34.44 -34.25 -14.89
CA LEU A 14 33.07 -34.74 -15.02
C LEU A 14 32.17 -33.96 -14.04
N LEU A 15 31.45 -32.95 -14.53
CA LEU A 15 30.44 -32.21 -13.77
C LEU A 15 29.12 -33.02 -13.80
N LEU A 16 28.87 -33.82 -12.75
CA LEU A 16 27.53 -34.34 -12.47
C LEU A 16 26.72 -33.21 -11.81
N VAL A 17 25.89 -32.54 -12.59
CA VAL A 17 24.84 -31.66 -12.07
C VAL A 17 23.61 -32.53 -11.81
N SER A 18 23.32 -32.80 -10.55
CA SER A 18 22.06 -33.41 -10.12
C SER A 18 20.92 -32.40 -10.26
N ALA A 19 20.32 -32.33 -11.44
CA ALA A 19 19.05 -31.66 -11.68
C ALA A 19 17.90 -32.60 -11.28
N SER A 20 17.51 -32.58 -10.00
CA SER A 20 16.30 -33.26 -9.53
C SER A 20 15.78 -32.54 -8.29
N GLY A 21 14.86 -31.58 -8.49
CA GLY A 21 14.15 -30.99 -7.35
C GLY A 21 13.59 -29.58 -7.52
N TRP A 22 13.22 -29.14 -8.72
CA TRP A 22 12.53 -27.85 -8.89
C TRP A 22 11.48 -27.98 -9.98
N LEU A 23 10.25 -28.36 -9.64
CA LEU A 23 9.03 -28.11 -10.43
C LEU A 23 7.82 -28.67 -9.68
N ASN A 24 7.47 -28.01 -8.57
CA ASN A 24 6.10 -27.93 -8.08
C ASN A 24 5.84 -26.44 -7.80
N ALA A 25 5.89 -25.63 -8.86
CA ALA A 25 5.16 -24.37 -8.82
C ALA A 25 3.68 -24.76 -8.79
N GLN A 26 3.12 -24.87 -7.59
CA GLN A 26 1.67 -24.97 -7.43
C GLN A 26 1.10 -23.79 -8.20
N THR A 27 0.37 -24.08 -9.28
CA THR A 27 -0.42 -23.05 -9.95
C THR A 27 -1.28 -22.44 -8.84
N PRO A 28 -1.17 -21.14 -8.55
CA PRO A 28 -2.00 -20.52 -7.53
C PRO A 28 -3.43 -20.91 -7.87
N THR A 29 -4.05 -21.69 -6.97
CA THR A 29 -5.44 -22.11 -7.11
C THR A 29 -6.22 -20.86 -7.45
N GLN A 30 -6.85 -20.84 -8.65
CA GLN A 30 -7.60 -19.68 -9.09
C GLN A 30 -8.49 -19.24 -7.94
N PRO A 31 -8.46 -17.94 -7.57
CA PRO A 31 -9.32 -17.45 -6.50
C PRO A 31 -10.74 -17.87 -6.86
N ALA A 32 -11.40 -18.54 -5.91
CA ALA A 32 -12.75 -19.04 -6.09
C ALA A 32 -13.59 -17.94 -6.76
N LYS A 33 -14.29 -18.27 -7.85
CA LYS A 33 -15.29 -17.36 -8.43
C LYS A 33 -16.19 -16.95 -7.28
N PHE A 34 -16.10 -15.68 -6.87
CA PHE A 34 -16.97 -15.12 -5.85
C PHE A 34 -18.41 -15.41 -6.29
N MET A 35 -19.10 -16.24 -5.51
CA MET A 35 -20.50 -16.55 -5.76
C MET A 35 -21.24 -15.22 -5.63
N GLN A 36 -22.00 -14.83 -6.65
CA GLN A 36 -22.89 -13.67 -6.59
C GLN A 36 -23.75 -13.81 -5.32
N GLY A 37 -23.50 -12.96 -4.32
CA GLY A 37 -24.16 -13.02 -3.01
C GLY A 37 -23.22 -13.06 -1.80
N GLU A 38 -21.90 -13.25 -1.98
CA GLU A 38 -20.97 -13.09 -0.87
C GLU A 38 -20.92 -11.61 -0.46
N LYS A 39 -21.24 -11.35 0.82
CA LYS A 39 -21.25 -10.01 1.39
C LYS A 39 -19.82 -9.46 1.30
N LYS A 40 -19.60 -8.35 0.59
CA LYS A 40 -18.29 -7.70 0.58
C LYS A 40 -18.10 -7.02 1.94
N GLU A 41 -17.08 -7.45 2.66
CA GLU A 41 -16.77 -6.97 4.01
C GLU A 41 -15.44 -6.21 4.02
N VAL A 42 -15.38 -5.15 4.84
CA VAL A 42 -14.20 -4.33 5.11
C VAL A 42 -14.01 -4.15 6.62
N PRO A 43 -12.80 -3.77 7.07
CA PRO A 43 -12.59 -3.34 8.44
C PRO A 43 -13.55 -2.22 8.85
N GLU A 44 -14.05 -2.25 10.07
CA GLU A 44 -14.81 -1.14 10.66
C GLU A 44 -13.96 0.13 10.72
N ASP A 45 -12.66 -0.02 10.97
CA ASP A 45 -11.67 1.05 10.92
C ASP A 45 -11.41 1.60 9.50
N PHE A 46 -12.21 1.26 8.48
CA PHE A 46 -12.27 2.03 7.22
C PHE A 46 -13.22 3.22 7.32
N PHE A 47 -14.04 3.25 8.37
CA PHE A 47 -14.99 4.31 8.68
C PHE A 47 -14.40 5.16 9.80
N ALA A 48 -14.39 6.48 9.58
CA ALA A 48 -13.98 7.43 10.58
C ALA A 48 -15.21 8.18 11.08
N ASP A 49 -15.48 8.09 12.37
CA ASP A 49 -16.64 8.71 12.97
C ASP A 49 -16.49 10.24 13.03
N LEU A 50 -17.54 10.93 12.61
CA LEU A 50 -17.69 12.37 12.78
C LEU A 50 -18.54 12.66 14.01
N GLU A 51 -18.03 13.51 14.89
CA GLU A 51 -18.76 14.06 16.03
C GLU A 51 -19.16 15.50 15.70
N GLN A 52 -20.43 15.77 15.38
CA GLN A 52 -20.85 17.13 14.99
C GLN A 52 -20.03 17.67 13.80
N SER A 53 -19.82 16.83 12.78
CA SER A 53 -18.94 17.13 11.64
C SER A 53 -17.46 17.36 12.02
N ARG A 54 -17.01 16.93 13.19
CA ARG A 54 -15.60 16.92 13.57
C ARG A 54 -15.00 15.55 13.36
N LEU A 55 -13.95 15.48 12.54
CA LEU A 55 -13.12 14.30 12.38
C LEU A 55 -11.95 14.36 13.37
N ARG A 56 -11.82 13.33 14.22
CA ARG A 56 -10.67 13.16 15.12
C ARG A 56 -9.75 12.06 14.63
N LEU A 57 -8.46 12.36 14.55
CA LEU A 57 -7.42 11.42 14.15
C LEU A 57 -6.43 11.22 15.30
N LYS A 58 -5.88 10.01 15.39
CA LYS A 58 -4.78 9.64 16.27
C LYS A 58 -3.66 9.04 15.44
N LEU A 59 -2.54 9.75 15.32
CA LEU A 59 -1.34 9.23 14.68
C LEU A 59 -0.67 8.19 15.60
N GLU A 60 -0.25 7.07 15.04
CA GLU A 60 0.42 5.99 15.78
C GLU A 60 1.78 5.69 15.15
N ASN A 61 2.86 5.85 15.92
CA ASN A 61 4.20 5.48 15.47
C ASN A 61 4.54 4.09 15.97
N PHE A 62 4.56 3.12 15.05
CA PHE A 62 4.98 1.77 15.38
C PHE A 62 6.49 1.63 15.18
N GLY A 63 7.18 1.04 16.15
CA GLY A 63 8.55 0.56 15.95
C GLY A 63 9.68 1.38 16.59
N ILE A 64 9.35 2.29 17.48
CA ILE A 64 10.33 3.04 18.28
C ILE A 64 9.98 2.91 19.77
N GLU A 65 10.99 3.08 20.63
CA GLU A 65 10.81 2.98 22.09
C GLU A 65 9.83 4.03 22.63
N ASP A 66 9.81 5.21 22.01
CA ASP A 66 8.87 6.28 22.30
C ASP A 66 7.88 6.45 21.15
N ALA A 67 6.71 5.83 21.27
CA ALA A 67 5.65 5.87 20.25
C ALA A 67 5.16 7.30 19.91
N GLN A 68 5.54 8.31 20.69
CA GLN A 68 5.17 9.71 20.47
C GLN A 68 6.28 10.50 19.76
N GLU A 69 7.50 9.97 19.72
CA GLU A 69 8.64 10.66 19.12
C GLU A 69 8.39 10.95 17.63
N GLY A 70 8.60 12.20 17.25
CA GLY A 70 8.42 12.70 15.90
C GLY A 70 6.97 12.91 15.47
N LEU A 71 5.97 12.53 16.28
CA LEU A 71 4.56 12.79 15.96
C LEU A 71 4.16 14.25 16.16
N GLU A 72 4.85 14.98 17.03
CA GLU A 72 4.57 16.40 17.25
C GLU A 72 4.81 17.21 15.97
N GLN A 73 3.90 18.12 15.66
CA GLN A 73 3.96 19.01 14.49
C GLN A 73 3.92 18.31 13.12
N ALA A 74 3.66 16.99 13.05
CA ALA A 74 3.43 16.32 11.77
C ALA A 74 2.28 17.02 11.03
N LEU A 75 2.50 17.31 9.75
CA LEU A 75 1.53 17.99 8.91
C LEU A 75 0.51 16.95 8.44
N VAL A 76 -0.75 17.15 8.79
CA VAL A 76 -1.85 16.30 8.35
C VAL A 76 -2.73 17.08 7.39
N THR A 77 -2.90 16.55 6.19
CA THR A 77 -3.73 17.13 5.13
C THR A 77 -4.91 16.21 4.84
N LEU A 78 -6.13 16.75 4.94
CA LEU A 78 -7.32 16.12 4.36
C LEU A 78 -7.47 16.56 2.91
N ILE A 79 -7.78 15.61 2.05
CA ILE A 79 -8.08 15.81 0.63
C ILE A 79 -9.49 15.28 0.38
N THR A 80 -10.36 16.09 -0.21
CA THR A 80 -11.69 15.65 -0.61
C THR A 80 -11.70 15.18 -2.06
N PRO A 81 -12.72 14.42 -2.51
CA PRO A 81 -12.88 14.03 -3.91
C PRO A 81 -13.05 15.22 -4.87
N SER A 82 -13.41 16.41 -4.35
CA SER A 82 -13.45 17.66 -5.12
C SER A 82 -12.09 18.35 -5.25
N GLY A 83 -11.02 17.76 -4.70
CA GLY A 83 -9.67 18.33 -4.68
C GLY A 83 -9.47 19.41 -3.62
N GLN A 84 -10.43 19.62 -2.71
CA GLN A 84 -10.23 20.57 -1.62
C GLN A 84 -9.26 20.02 -0.60
N ARG A 85 -8.40 20.90 -0.07
CA ARG A 85 -7.40 20.56 0.94
C ARG A 85 -7.63 21.30 2.24
N ARG A 86 -7.38 20.62 3.35
CA ARG A 86 -7.33 21.24 4.68
C ARG A 86 -6.16 20.70 5.45
N GLN A 87 -5.41 21.58 6.12
CA GLN A 87 -4.18 21.22 6.81
C GLN A 87 -4.28 21.52 8.30
N MET A 88 -3.77 20.60 9.10
CA MET A 88 -3.63 20.72 10.55
C MET A 88 -2.27 20.15 10.95
N ARG A 89 -1.82 20.49 12.16
CA ARG A 89 -0.64 19.87 12.77
C ARG A 89 -1.08 19.01 13.94
N SER A 90 -0.41 17.89 14.13
CA SER A 90 -0.59 17.06 15.32
C SER A 90 0.03 17.68 16.56
N ASP A 91 -0.61 17.43 17.70
CA ASP A 91 -0.05 17.72 19.02
C ASP A 91 1.07 16.74 19.41
N SER A 92 1.64 16.90 20.61
CA SER A 92 2.71 16.02 21.13
C SER A 92 2.26 14.59 21.40
N GLN A 93 0.96 14.33 21.37
CA GLN A 93 0.38 12.99 21.51
C GLN A 93 -0.01 12.42 20.14
N GLY A 94 0.18 13.13 19.03
CA GLY A 94 -0.26 12.71 17.70
C GLY A 94 -1.76 12.88 17.46
N ASN A 95 -2.50 13.65 18.26
CA ASN A 95 -3.91 13.92 18.00
C ASN A 95 -4.06 15.03 16.96
N VAL A 96 -5.08 14.92 16.10
CA VAL A 96 -5.45 15.95 15.12
C VAL A 96 -6.97 16.04 15.04
N GLU A 97 -7.49 17.26 14.94
CA GLU A 97 -8.93 17.49 14.76
C GLU A 97 -9.20 18.37 13.53
N PHE A 98 -10.23 18.01 12.78
CA PHE A 98 -10.77 18.81 11.68
C PHE A 98 -12.26 19.07 11.91
N ASP A 99 -12.67 20.32 12.08
CA ASP A 99 -14.09 20.71 12.17
C ASP A 99 -14.74 20.78 10.78
N ASN A 100 -16.06 20.73 10.64
CA ASN A 100 -16.78 20.90 9.36
C ASN A 100 -16.29 19.93 8.26
N VAL A 101 -16.06 18.67 8.60
CA VAL A 101 -15.82 17.59 7.64
C VAL A 101 -17.16 17.06 7.16
N GLU A 102 -17.35 17.01 5.84
CA GLU A 102 -18.54 16.41 5.23
C GLU A 102 -18.45 14.88 5.29
N GLU A 103 -19.60 14.22 5.44
CA GLU A 103 -19.69 12.78 5.27
C GLU A 103 -19.26 12.37 3.85
N GLY A 104 -18.44 11.32 3.77
CA GLY A 104 -17.96 10.75 2.51
C GLY A 104 -16.50 10.33 2.56
N VAL A 105 -15.96 9.98 1.39
CA VAL A 105 -14.57 9.57 1.26
C VAL A 105 -13.65 10.77 1.42
N VAL A 106 -12.63 10.64 2.25
CA VAL A 106 -11.54 11.63 2.38
C VAL A 106 -10.20 10.92 2.31
N GLY A 107 -9.24 11.54 1.64
CA GLY A 107 -7.84 11.15 1.70
C GLY A 107 -7.17 11.82 2.90
N VAL A 108 -6.50 11.03 3.74
CA VAL A 108 -5.70 11.54 4.87
C VAL A 108 -4.23 11.37 4.54
N VAL A 109 -3.48 12.47 4.54
CA VAL A 109 -2.06 12.50 4.20
C VAL A 109 -1.29 13.08 5.39
N VAL A 110 -0.33 12.31 5.91
CA VAL A 110 0.57 12.72 6.99
C VAL A 110 1.97 12.86 6.41
N THR A 111 2.62 13.99 6.68
CA THR A 111 4.01 14.25 6.30
C THR A 111 4.81 14.81 7.47
N GLY A 112 6.02 14.31 7.62
CA GLY A 112 7.04 14.80 8.55
C GLY A 112 8.44 14.58 7.99
N PRO A 113 9.51 14.91 8.75
CA PRO A 113 10.91 14.76 8.31
C PRO A 113 11.24 13.36 7.79
N ASP A 114 10.73 12.34 8.45
CA ASP A 114 10.93 10.93 8.14
C ASP A 114 9.65 10.11 8.38
N LEU A 115 8.50 10.78 8.41
CA LEU A 115 7.20 10.18 8.67
C LEU A 115 6.28 10.37 7.47
N HIS A 116 5.59 9.28 7.12
CA HIS A 116 4.58 9.34 6.10
C HIS A 116 3.41 8.40 6.40
N ALA A 117 2.20 8.87 6.13
CA ALA A 117 1.03 8.02 5.94
C ALA A 117 0.11 8.65 4.89
N THR A 118 -0.58 7.82 4.13
CA THR A 118 -1.55 8.19 3.11
C THR A 118 -2.58 7.07 3.04
N VAL A 119 -3.82 7.34 3.43
CA VAL A 119 -4.92 6.38 3.38
C VAL A 119 -6.21 7.06 2.92
N ALA A 120 -7.11 6.30 2.30
CA ALA A 120 -8.50 6.72 2.16
C ALA A 120 -9.34 6.21 3.33
N VAL A 121 -10.24 7.05 3.81
CA VAL A 121 -11.22 6.70 4.85
C VAL A 121 -12.59 7.19 4.44
N TYR A 122 -13.64 6.53 4.92
CA TYR A 122 -15.00 7.03 4.78
C TYR A 122 -15.39 7.75 6.08
N ALA A 123 -15.40 9.08 6.05
CA ALA A 123 -15.90 9.88 7.16
C ALA A 123 -17.43 9.72 7.24
N LYS A 124 -17.94 9.23 8.37
CA LYS A 124 -19.36 8.92 8.57
C LYS A 124 -19.89 9.72 9.75
N ASP A 125 -21.03 10.39 9.59
CA ASP A 125 -21.67 11.05 10.73
C ASP A 125 -22.18 9.98 11.70
N GLN A 126 -21.78 10.08 12.97
CA GLN A 126 -22.39 9.22 13.97
C GLN A 126 -23.84 9.65 14.11
N GLN A 127 -24.73 8.84 13.54
CA GLN A 127 -26.13 8.95 13.86
C GLN A 127 -26.25 8.74 15.37
N PRO A 128 -26.78 9.71 16.13
CA PRO A 128 -26.91 9.57 17.57
C PRO A 128 -27.60 8.24 17.82
N ALA A 129 -27.06 7.45 18.75
CA ALA A 129 -27.54 6.10 19.09
C ALA A 129 -29.05 6.07 19.41
N ASP A 130 -29.66 7.25 19.58
CA ASP A 130 -31.04 7.50 19.93
C ASP A 130 -31.85 8.11 18.78
N ALA A 131 -32.33 7.24 17.91
CA ALA A 131 -33.77 7.17 17.69
C ALA A 131 -34.24 5.71 17.81
N VAL A 132 -33.68 4.95 18.76
CA VAL A 132 -34.32 3.72 19.22
C VAL A 132 -35.70 4.15 19.73
N PRO A 133 -36.81 3.74 19.08
CA PRO A 133 -38.13 4.13 19.53
C PRO A 133 -38.24 3.72 20.98
N ALA A 134 -38.67 4.67 21.82
CA ALA A 134 -38.82 4.51 23.26
C ALA A 134 -39.81 3.38 23.56
N ASP A 135 -39.37 2.13 23.47
CA ASP A 135 -40.09 1.00 24.00
C ASP A 135 -39.68 0.87 25.47
N PRO A 136 -40.61 1.10 26.42
CA PRO A 136 -40.29 1.24 27.82
C PRO A 136 -40.13 -0.13 28.47
N GLU A 137 -39.01 -0.81 28.22
CA GLU A 137 -38.61 -1.93 29.09
C GLU A 137 -37.62 -1.42 30.17
N PRO A 138 -37.99 -1.48 31.45
CA PRO A 138 -37.19 -0.96 32.54
C PRO A 138 -36.11 -1.99 32.92
N ASN A 139 -34.99 -2.00 32.20
CA ASN A 139 -33.79 -2.68 32.66
C ASN A 139 -32.78 -1.64 33.13
N VAL A 140 -32.76 -1.44 34.46
CA VAL A 140 -31.87 -0.53 35.19
C VAL A 140 -30.46 -1.12 35.19
N LEU A 141 -29.72 -0.89 34.11
CA LEU A 141 -28.26 -1.01 34.09
C LEU A 141 -27.72 0.41 33.91
N ASP A 142 -26.80 0.81 34.79
CA ASP A 142 -26.23 2.16 34.96
C ASP A 142 -26.07 2.93 33.63
N SER A 143 -27.05 3.76 33.32
CA SER A 143 -27.09 4.61 32.13
C SER A 143 -25.96 5.65 32.09
N ASP A 144 -25.34 5.92 33.24
CA ASP A 144 -24.28 6.92 33.37
C ASP A 144 -22.92 6.43 32.85
N ALA A 145 -22.71 5.11 32.71
CA ALA A 145 -21.44 4.55 32.24
C ALA A 145 -21.35 4.44 30.69
N LEU A 146 -22.49 4.36 29.99
CA LEU A 146 -22.53 4.25 28.52
C LEU A 146 -22.58 5.62 27.82
N ALA A 147 -22.97 6.68 28.53
CA ALA A 147 -23.15 8.02 27.94
C ALA A 147 -21.86 8.84 27.79
N GLN A 148 -20.69 8.33 28.20
CA GLN A 148 -19.43 9.11 28.24
C GLN A 148 -18.34 8.63 27.28
N SER A 149 -18.53 7.53 26.54
CA SER A 149 -17.59 7.17 25.48
C SER A 149 -17.92 7.97 24.23
N GLY A 150 -17.30 9.15 24.08
CA GLY A 150 -17.28 9.85 22.80
C GLY A 150 -16.68 8.98 21.69
N PRO A 151 -16.88 9.34 20.41
CA PRO A 151 -16.37 8.55 19.30
C PRO A 151 -14.86 8.36 19.41
N SER A 152 -14.41 7.13 19.17
CA SER A 152 -12.99 6.80 19.16
C SER A 152 -12.33 7.53 17.99
N PRO A 153 -11.17 8.18 18.18
CA PRO A 153 -10.45 8.78 17.06
C PRO A 153 -10.02 7.71 16.05
N PHE A 154 -10.02 8.07 14.77
CA PHE A 154 -9.48 7.21 13.72
C PHE A 154 -7.97 7.07 13.90
N ARG A 155 -7.50 5.84 14.10
CA ARG A 155 -6.09 5.53 14.32
C ARG A 155 -5.37 5.40 12.98
N LEU A 156 -4.35 6.21 12.77
CA LEU A 156 -3.57 6.26 11.54
C LEU A 156 -2.10 5.91 11.84
N PRO A 157 -1.66 4.69 11.48
CA PRO A 157 -0.28 4.28 11.69
C PRO A 157 0.66 4.92 10.67
N VAL A 158 1.67 5.63 11.17
CA VAL A 158 2.66 6.33 10.35
C VAL A 158 3.89 5.46 10.15
N MET A 159 4.39 5.39 8.91
CA MET A 159 5.63 4.68 8.61
C MET A 159 6.82 5.63 8.58
N ARG A 160 7.96 5.11 9.04
CA ARG A 160 9.25 5.79 8.91
C ARG A 160 9.81 5.57 7.51
N ILE A 161 9.89 6.62 6.71
CA ILE A 161 10.36 6.56 5.32
C ILE A 161 10.92 7.91 4.88
N SER A 162 11.97 7.89 4.06
CA SER A 162 12.54 9.12 3.52
C SER A 162 11.57 9.79 2.53
N SER A 163 11.57 11.12 2.53
CA SER A 163 10.83 11.93 1.57
C SER A 163 11.16 11.58 0.12
N ALA A 164 12.43 11.26 -0.17
CA ALA A 164 12.88 10.84 -1.50
C ALA A 164 12.17 9.55 -1.96
N GLU A 165 12.04 8.57 -1.07
CA GLU A 165 11.38 7.31 -1.41
C GLU A 165 9.86 7.48 -1.53
N VAL A 166 9.23 8.34 -0.72
CA VAL A 166 7.82 8.72 -0.89
C VAL A 166 7.60 9.35 -2.27
N LEU A 167 8.39 10.37 -2.61
CA LEU A 167 8.28 11.07 -3.90
C LEU A 167 8.53 10.13 -5.08
N LYS A 168 9.51 9.23 -4.98
CA LYS A 168 9.76 8.19 -5.99
C LYS A 168 8.55 7.28 -6.18
N ASN A 169 7.95 6.79 -5.10
CA ASN A 169 6.77 5.93 -5.19
C ASN A 169 5.54 6.66 -5.74
N THR A 170 5.32 7.92 -5.36
CA THR A 170 4.22 8.72 -5.90
C THR A 170 4.45 9.07 -7.37
N ALA A 171 5.69 9.32 -7.80
CA ALA A 171 6.03 9.58 -9.19
C ALA A 171 5.75 8.36 -10.08
N ASN A 172 5.97 7.15 -9.56
CA ASN A 172 5.73 5.90 -10.29
C ASN A 172 4.24 5.60 -10.55
N TYR A 173 3.31 6.35 -9.94
CA TYR A 173 1.88 6.15 -10.14
C TYR A 173 1.37 6.64 -11.53
N ARG A 174 2.05 7.59 -12.18
CA ARG A 174 1.65 8.20 -13.47
C ARG A 174 2.89 8.38 -14.35
N VAL A 175 2.87 8.05 -15.65
CA VAL A 175 2.46 9.03 -16.68
C VAL A 175 1.60 8.45 -17.82
N ASP A 176 1.71 7.16 -18.17
CA ASP A 176 1.22 6.71 -19.49
C ASP A 176 -0.12 5.96 -19.51
N SER A 177 -0.58 5.47 -18.35
CA SER A 177 -1.87 4.79 -18.26
C SER A 177 -2.97 5.84 -18.12
N ALA A 178 -3.93 5.84 -19.06
CA ALA A 178 -5.15 6.62 -18.92
C ALA A 178 -5.73 6.36 -17.52
N PRO A 179 -6.13 7.39 -16.75
CA PRO A 179 -6.62 7.18 -15.40
C PRO A 179 -7.71 6.11 -15.42
N ALA A 180 -7.61 5.14 -14.50
CA ALA A 180 -8.74 4.26 -14.25
C ALA A 180 -9.95 5.18 -13.99
N LYS A 181 -11.06 4.86 -14.65
CA LYS A 181 -12.35 5.60 -14.64
C LYS A 181 -12.46 6.55 -13.45
N ASP A 182 -12.54 7.86 -13.71
CA ASP A 182 -12.82 8.83 -12.64
C ASP A 182 -14.15 8.46 -11.97
N PHE A 183 -14.07 8.06 -10.70
CA PHE A 183 -15.25 7.67 -9.96
C PHE A 183 -16.07 8.91 -9.61
N SER A 184 -17.36 8.84 -9.90
CA SER A 184 -18.34 9.85 -9.56
C SER A 184 -18.59 9.91 -8.05
N LYS A 185 -19.10 11.05 -7.55
CA LYS A 185 -19.56 11.19 -6.16
C LYS A 185 -20.55 10.10 -5.75
N ALA A 186 -21.40 9.64 -6.67
CA ALA A 186 -22.36 8.57 -6.43
C ALA A 186 -21.68 7.21 -6.19
N GLU A 187 -20.59 6.92 -6.90
CA GLU A 187 -19.83 5.68 -6.69
C GLU A 187 -19.15 5.68 -5.32
N TYR A 188 -18.61 6.81 -4.85
CA TYR A 188 -18.08 6.93 -3.49
C TYR A 188 -19.16 6.75 -2.41
N ALA A 189 -20.34 7.32 -2.61
CA ALA A 189 -21.47 7.17 -1.68
C ALA A 189 -21.94 5.72 -1.53
N GLY A 190 -21.58 4.83 -2.47
CA GLY A 190 -21.86 3.41 -2.39
C GLY A 190 -21.08 2.68 -1.30
N PHE A 191 -19.96 3.22 -0.84
CA PHE A 191 -19.06 2.55 0.11
C PHE A 191 -19.71 2.25 1.48
N GLN A 192 -20.68 3.05 1.92
CA GLN A 192 -21.46 2.77 3.15
C GLN A 192 -22.23 1.44 3.12
N ARG A 193 -22.36 0.78 1.95
CA ARG A 193 -23.04 -0.51 1.79
C ARG A 193 -22.15 -1.72 2.09
N TYR A 194 -20.85 -1.55 2.30
CA TYR A 194 -20.02 -2.68 2.74
C TYR A 194 -20.46 -3.17 4.12
N ALA A 195 -20.32 -4.48 4.34
CA ALA A 195 -20.33 -4.97 5.72
C ALA A 195 -19.06 -4.51 6.43
N THR A 196 -19.18 -4.19 7.71
CA THR A 196 -18.02 -3.97 8.57
C THR A 196 -17.72 -5.21 9.41
N ARG A 197 -16.45 -5.35 9.79
CA ARG A 197 -15.98 -6.30 10.80
C ARG A 197 -15.13 -5.55 11.83
N PRO A 198 -15.20 -5.91 13.12
CA PRO A 198 -14.40 -5.29 14.18
C PRO A 198 -12.96 -5.81 14.12
N ILE A 199 -12.25 -5.49 13.03
CA ILE A 199 -10.85 -5.84 12.79
C ILE A 199 -10.07 -4.57 12.50
N VAL A 200 -8.80 -4.57 12.90
CA VAL A 200 -7.90 -3.44 12.71
C VAL A 200 -7.16 -3.62 11.39
N TYR A 201 -7.29 -2.66 10.46
CA TYR A 201 -6.80 -2.82 9.09
C TYR A 201 -5.27 -2.95 8.96
N TYR A 202 -4.53 -2.44 9.96
CA TYR A 202 -3.08 -2.40 9.99
C TYR A 202 -2.42 -3.49 10.83
N ARG A 203 -3.18 -4.43 11.40
CA ARG A 203 -2.64 -5.59 12.13
C ARG A 203 -2.96 -6.87 11.37
N VAL A 204 -1.90 -7.57 10.96
CA VAL A 204 -2.03 -8.79 10.14
C VAL A 204 -1.29 -9.96 10.77
N ARG A 205 -1.92 -11.13 10.73
CA ARG A 205 -1.31 -12.41 11.10
C ARG A 205 -0.57 -12.98 9.91
N MET A 206 0.68 -13.38 10.11
CA MET A 206 1.38 -14.14 9.08
C MET A 206 0.91 -15.60 9.04
N GLN A 207 1.10 -16.23 7.89
CA GLN A 207 0.92 -17.66 7.67
C GLN A 207 2.10 -18.46 8.24
N ALA A 208 1.96 -19.78 8.37
CA ALA A 208 2.97 -20.64 8.99
C ALA A 208 4.33 -20.65 8.27
N ASP A 209 4.36 -20.29 7.00
CA ASP A 209 5.55 -20.15 6.15
C ASP A 209 6.14 -18.73 6.14
N GLY A 210 5.59 -17.81 6.94
CA GLY A 210 5.97 -16.40 6.94
C GLY A 210 5.34 -15.59 5.81
N GLY A 211 4.34 -16.12 5.10
CA GLY A 211 3.53 -15.37 4.15
C GLY A 211 2.62 -14.36 4.84
N VAL A 212 2.44 -13.19 4.25
CA VAL A 212 1.42 -12.20 4.61
C VAL A 212 0.56 -11.98 3.38
N VAL A 213 -0.72 -12.31 3.49
CA VAL A 213 -1.71 -12.01 2.46
C VAL A 213 -2.27 -10.63 2.73
N GLY A 214 -2.41 -9.83 1.68
CA GLY A 214 -3.07 -8.54 1.74
C GLY A 214 -4.03 -8.33 0.59
N ARG A 215 -4.79 -7.25 0.70
CA ARG A 215 -5.70 -6.82 -0.35
C ARG A 215 -5.78 -5.31 -0.41
N VAL A 216 -5.62 -4.76 -1.60
CA VAL A 216 -5.87 -3.34 -1.89
C VAL A 216 -7.35 -3.10 -2.14
N PHE A 217 -7.84 -1.93 -1.70
CA PHE A 217 -9.25 -1.56 -1.80
C PHE A 217 -9.37 -0.12 -2.27
N SER A 218 -10.23 0.13 -3.25
CA SER A 218 -10.75 1.47 -3.52
C SER A 218 -11.99 1.71 -2.67
N VAL A 219 -12.11 2.89 -2.07
CA VAL A 219 -13.24 3.28 -1.22
C VAL A 219 -14.44 3.71 -2.08
N VAL A 220 -14.98 2.79 -2.89
CA VAL A 220 -16.11 3.03 -3.83
C VAL A 220 -17.19 1.96 -3.68
N ASP A 221 -18.32 2.08 -4.39
CA ASP A 221 -19.42 1.12 -4.40
C ASP A 221 -18.95 -0.35 -4.48
N PRO A 222 -19.35 -1.23 -3.53
CA PRO A 222 -19.00 -2.64 -3.59
C PRO A 222 -19.46 -3.35 -4.86
N ASN A 223 -20.45 -2.84 -5.59
CA ASN A 223 -20.94 -3.46 -6.81
C ASN A 223 -20.12 -3.09 -8.04
N LEU A 224 -19.19 -2.14 -7.90
CA LEU A 224 -18.29 -1.78 -8.98
C LEU A 224 -17.20 -2.84 -9.12
N GLU A 225 -17.02 -3.32 -10.35
CA GLU A 225 -15.88 -4.15 -10.71
C GLU A 225 -14.70 -3.24 -10.99
N ILE A 226 -13.64 -3.41 -10.20
CA ILE A 226 -12.41 -2.64 -10.31
C ILE A 226 -11.30 -3.64 -10.58
N ASP A 227 -10.52 -3.37 -11.62
CA ASP A 227 -9.32 -4.11 -11.92
C ASP A 227 -8.16 -3.48 -11.16
N TYR A 228 -7.69 -4.18 -10.13
CA TYR A 228 -6.55 -3.75 -9.31
C TYR A 228 -5.20 -4.22 -9.87
N SER A 229 -5.20 -4.88 -11.03
CA SER A 229 -3.95 -5.23 -11.70
C SER A 229 -3.08 -3.99 -11.89
N GLU A 230 -1.76 -4.21 -11.99
CA GLU A 230 -0.77 -3.14 -12.09
C GLU A 230 -0.60 -2.29 -10.81
N THR A 231 -1.34 -2.57 -9.73
CA THR A 231 -1.05 -1.97 -8.42
C THR A 231 0.20 -2.63 -7.83
N ASN A 232 1.31 -1.90 -7.82
CA ASN A 232 2.54 -2.33 -7.18
C ASN A 232 2.45 -2.11 -5.67
N VAL A 233 2.75 -3.15 -4.91
CA VAL A 233 2.77 -3.15 -3.44
C VAL A 233 4.19 -3.38 -2.97
N THR A 234 4.78 -2.32 -2.43
CA THR A 234 6.15 -2.30 -1.90
C THR A 234 6.12 -2.34 -0.38
N VAL A 235 6.90 -3.23 0.22
CA VAL A 235 7.05 -3.34 1.68
C VAL A 235 8.41 -2.82 2.11
N TYR A 236 8.41 -2.05 3.19
CA TYR A 236 9.57 -1.46 3.83
C TYR A 236 9.75 -2.00 5.25
N ARG A 237 10.99 -2.06 5.72
CA ARG A 237 11.34 -2.32 7.11
C ARG A 237 12.37 -1.31 7.57
N ALA A 238 12.08 -0.58 8.66
CA ALA A 238 12.92 0.51 9.15
C ALA A 238 13.29 1.54 8.05
N GLY A 239 12.33 1.86 7.16
CA GLY A 239 12.52 2.77 6.04
C GLY A 239 13.31 2.21 4.85
N GLU A 240 13.84 0.99 4.95
CA GLU A 240 14.56 0.32 3.87
C GLU A 240 13.62 -0.57 3.06
N TYR A 241 13.82 -0.60 1.74
CA TYR A 241 13.10 -1.49 0.84
C TYR A 241 13.34 -2.95 1.23
N LEU A 242 12.26 -3.72 1.39
CA LEU A 242 12.32 -5.15 1.65
C LEU A 242 12.00 -5.96 0.40
N GLN A 243 10.79 -5.78 -0.14
CA GLN A 243 10.32 -6.50 -1.33
C GLN A 243 9.12 -5.79 -1.99
N SER A 244 8.79 -6.20 -3.20
CA SER A 244 7.65 -5.69 -3.98
C SER A 244 6.89 -6.83 -4.64
N THR A 245 5.59 -6.65 -4.80
CA THR A 245 4.70 -7.58 -5.50
C THR A 245 3.62 -6.82 -6.28
N LEU A 246 2.91 -7.48 -7.17
CA LEU A 246 1.76 -6.90 -7.88
C LEU A 246 0.46 -7.42 -7.27
N ALA A 247 -0.53 -6.56 -7.15
CA ALA A 247 -1.88 -6.99 -6.84
C ALA A 247 -2.50 -7.74 -8.02
N SER A 248 -3.31 -8.74 -7.71
CA SER A 248 -4.16 -9.43 -8.68
C SER A 248 -5.31 -8.51 -9.13
N PRO A 249 -6.05 -8.86 -10.21
CA PRO A 249 -7.20 -8.08 -10.65
C PRO A 249 -8.27 -7.87 -9.57
N THR A 250 -8.36 -8.75 -8.57
CA THR A 250 -9.32 -8.65 -7.45
C THR A 250 -8.75 -7.92 -6.23
N GLY A 251 -7.51 -7.43 -6.34
CA GLY A 251 -6.81 -6.64 -5.33
C GLY A 251 -5.94 -7.44 -4.37
N PHE A 252 -5.92 -8.77 -4.45
CA PHE A 252 -5.11 -9.59 -3.54
C PHE A 252 -3.63 -9.55 -3.89
N PHE A 253 -2.78 -9.57 -2.88
CA PHE A 253 -1.33 -9.70 -3.03
C PHE A 253 -0.76 -10.56 -1.90
N GLU A 254 0.46 -11.04 -2.09
CA GLU A 254 1.18 -11.86 -1.10
C GLU A 254 2.63 -11.41 -0.99
N VAL A 255 3.12 -11.39 0.25
CA VAL A 255 4.47 -11.00 0.64
C VAL A 255 5.04 -12.15 1.46
N THR A 256 6.20 -12.69 1.06
CA THR A 256 6.74 -13.92 1.67
C THR A 256 7.91 -13.64 2.62
N ASN A 257 8.28 -14.63 3.44
CA ASN A 257 9.45 -14.57 4.33
C ASN A 257 9.40 -13.39 5.33
N MET A 258 8.19 -12.97 5.71
CA MET A 258 7.98 -11.95 6.74
C MET A 258 8.30 -12.54 8.12
N LYS A 259 8.71 -11.66 9.04
CA LYS A 259 8.93 -12.00 10.46
C LYS A 259 7.99 -11.15 11.31
N PRO A 260 7.71 -11.52 12.57
CA PRO A 260 6.94 -10.64 13.44
C PRO A 260 7.64 -9.28 13.57
N GLY A 261 6.88 -8.19 13.50
CA GLY A 261 7.43 -6.85 13.61
C GLY A 261 6.61 -5.78 12.88
N VAL A 262 7.18 -4.57 12.83
CA VAL A 262 6.57 -3.41 12.18
C VAL A 262 7.17 -3.19 10.80
N TYR A 263 6.31 -2.91 9.84
CA TYR A 263 6.63 -2.71 8.45
C TYR A 263 5.92 -1.46 7.90
N GLY A 264 6.43 -0.92 6.80
CA GLY A 264 5.71 0.04 5.98
C GLY A 264 5.17 -0.64 4.73
N VAL A 265 3.99 -0.25 4.27
CA VAL A 265 3.45 -0.65 2.96
C VAL A 265 3.25 0.59 2.12
N VAL A 266 3.59 0.52 0.84
CA VAL A 266 3.23 1.51 -0.18
C VAL A 266 2.56 0.76 -1.32
N ALA A 267 1.31 1.09 -1.61
CA ALA A 267 0.58 0.57 -2.76
C ALA A 267 0.33 1.71 -3.75
N ALA A 268 0.73 1.51 -5.01
CA ALA A 268 0.59 2.51 -6.06
C ALA A 268 0.33 1.83 -7.41
N GLY A 269 -0.71 2.26 -8.11
CA GLY A 269 -1.02 1.84 -9.49
C GLY A 269 -2.38 2.40 -9.92
N PRO A 270 -2.87 2.18 -11.16
CA PRO A 270 -3.90 3.00 -11.81
C PRO A 270 -5.20 3.33 -11.05
N VAL A 271 -5.52 2.56 -10.01
CA VAL A 271 -6.72 2.65 -9.18
C VAL A 271 -6.54 3.41 -7.85
N GLY A 272 -5.31 3.77 -7.48
CA GLY A 272 -5.06 4.62 -6.32
C GLY A 272 -3.70 4.48 -5.64
N TYR A 273 -3.51 5.26 -4.58
CA TYR A 273 -2.28 5.30 -3.78
C TYR A 273 -2.58 5.13 -2.29
N ALA A 274 -1.77 4.33 -1.59
CA ALA A 274 -1.75 4.28 -0.13
C ALA A 274 -0.32 4.09 0.37
N ALA A 275 -0.02 4.59 1.57
CA ALA A 275 1.23 4.35 2.26
C ALA A 275 1.00 4.40 3.77
N PHE A 276 1.36 3.39 4.56
CA PHE A 276 1.21 3.46 6.03
C PHE A 276 2.02 2.36 6.72
N ALA A 277 2.11 2.41 8.05
CA ALA A 277 2.76 1.35 8.84
C ALA A 277 1.78 0.25 9.24
N PHE A 278 2.26 -1.00 9.29
CA PHE A 278 1.46 -2.14 9.74
C PHE A 278 2.28 -3.09 10.61
N GLU A 279 1.60 -3.86 11.46
CA GLU A 279 2.19 -4.84 12.36
C GLU A 279 1.91 -6.26 11.87
N VAL A 280 2.97 -7.08 11.85
CA VAL A 280 2.90 -8.50 11.51
C VAL A 280 3.01 -9.33 12.78
N TYR A 281 1.99 -10.15 13.03
CA TYR A 281 1.86 -11.05 14.17
C TYR A 281 2.24 -12.50 13.79
N PRO A 282 2.75 -13.29 14.76
CA PRO A 282 3.07 -14.71 14.53
C PRO A 282 1.83 -15.53 14.11
N PRO A 283 2.03 -16.67 13.42
CA PRO A 283 0.93 -17.52 12.99
C PRO A 283 0.17 -18.11 14.20
N MET A 284 -1.15 -18.33 14.03
CA MET A 284 -1.99 -18.92 15.07
C MET A 284 -1.49 -20.33 15.39
N GLY A 285 -1.36 -20.66 16.68
CA GLY A 285 -0.90 -21.99 17.10
C GLY A 285 0.62 -22.19 17.14
N ALA A 286 1.42 -21.17 16.82
CA ALA A 286 2.85 -21.16 17.14
C ALA A 286 3.15 -21.03 18.66
N GLY A 287 2.13 -21.21 19.52
CA GLY A 287 2.24 -21.19 20.98
C GLY A 287 2.97 -22.38 21.60
N GLY A 288 3.73 -23.15 20.82
CA GLY A 288 4.76 -24.01 21.36
C GLY A 288 5.99 -23.16 21.60
N ASP A 289 6.29 -22.86 22.87
CA ASP A 289 7.48 -22.14 23.35
C ASP A 289 8.11 -21.26 22.26
N LEU A 290 7.53 -20.08 22.00
CA LEU A 290 8.22 -19.06 21.22
C LEU A 290 9.64 -19.03 21.76
N PRO A 291 10.68 -19.36 20.96
CA PRO A 291 12.03 -19.45 21.49
C PRO A 291 12.29 -18.13 22.17
N GLU A 292 12.54 -18.19 23.49
CA GLU A 292 12.83 -17.00 24.26
C GLU A 292 13.84 -16.20 23.43
N PRO A 293 13.53 -14.94 23.06
CA PRO A 293 14.40 -14.18 22.17
C PRO A 293 15.80 -14.29 22.75
N SER A 294 16.74 -14.73 21.92
CA SER A 294 18.07 -15.08 22.42
C SER A 294 18.64 -13.88 23.16
N VAL A 295 19.47 -14.10 24.18
CA VAL A 295 20.11 -12.97 24.89
C VAL A 295 20.87 -12.06 23.91
N ALA A 296 21.33 -12.61 22.79
CA ALA A 296 21.91 -11.85 21.68
C ALA A 296 20.89 -10.98 20.93
N ASP A 297 19.65 -11.44 20.72
CA ASP A 297 18.57 -10.62 20.14
C ASP A 297 18.04 -9.56 21.12
N ARG A 298 18.17 -9.80 22.44
CA ARG A 298 17.86 -8.80 23.48
C ARG A 298 18.97 -7.74 23.62
N GLN A 299 20.22 -8.10 23.34
CA GLN A 299 21.39 -7.21 23.45
C GLN A 299 21.78 -6.53 22.13
N ALA A 300 21.44 -7.13 20.98
CA ALA A 300 21.40 -6.43 19.71
C ALA A 300 20.19 -5.49 19.78
N ALA A 301 20.44 -4.24 20.11
CA ALA A 301 19.47 -3.16 20.27
C ALA A 301 18.57 -2.99 19.03
N SER A 302 17.59 -3.88 18.85
CA SER A 302 16.40 -3.62 18.06
C SER A 302 15.32 -3.21 19.06
N PRO A 303 15.15 -1.90 19.32
CA PRO A 303 14.14 -1.36 20.25
C PRO A 303 12.68 -1.65 19.86
N PHE A 304 12.43 -2.49 18.86
CA PHE A 304 11.10 -2.94 18.45
C PHE A 304 10.54 -3.91 19.50
N ARG A 305 10.03 -3.35 20.60
CA ARG A 305 9.57 -4.07 21.79
C ARG A 305 8.49 -5.11 21.47
N THR A 306 8.69 -6.27 22.07
CA THR A 306 7.78 -7.39 22.34
C THR A 306 6.54 -7.01 23.18
N ALA A 307 6.41 -5.75 23.62
CA ALA A 307 5.34 -5.31 24.53
C ALA A 307 3.97 -5.18 23.85
N SER A 308 3.91 -4.75 22.58
CA SER A 308 2.63 -4.72 21.82
C SER A 308 2.09 -6.13 21.55
N PHE A 309 2.98 -7.12 21.40
CA PHE A 309 2.61 -8.50 21.14
C PHE A 309 1.91 -9.21 22.33
N ASN A 310 2.10 -8.73 23.57
CA ASN A 310 1.49 -9.34 24.75
C ASN A 310 0.06 -8.84 25.03
N GLU A 311 -0.28 -7.59 24.68
CA GLU A 311 -1.69 -7.12 24.72
C GLU A 311 -2.53 -7.78 23.61
N ALA A 312 -1.89 -8.08 22.47
CA ALA A 312 -2.53 -8.74 21.33
C ALA A 312 -3.02 -10.18 21.60
N ALA A 313 -2.49 -10.86 22.63
CA ALA A 313 -2.99 -12.17 23.04
C ALA A 313 -4.45 -12.10 23.56
N ASN A 314 -4.85 -10.95 24.12
CA ASN A 314 -6.24 -10.70 24.54
C ASN A 314 -7.08 -10.06 23.43
N ALA A 315 -6.45 -9.40 22.46
CA ALA A 315 -7.08 -8.82 21.27
C ALA A 315 -7.12 -9.78 20.07
N ALA A 316 -7.18 -11.10 20.30
CA ALA A 316 -7.14 -12.10 19.23
C ALA A 316 -8.23 -11.90 18.15
N ASN A 317 -9.32 -11.18 18.48
CA ASN A 317 -10.40 -10.83 17.57
C ASN A 317 -10.08 -9.62 16.66
N GLU A 318 -9.06 -8.81 16.98
CA GLU A 318 -8.71 -7.59 16.25
C GLU A 318 -7.64 -7.82 15.17
N ILE A 319 -6.95 -8.97 15.22
CA ILE A 319 -5.88 -9.31 14.27
C ILE A 319 -6.49 -10.01 13.05
N SER A 320 -6.35 -9.39 11.89
CA SER A 320 -6.81 -9.95 10.62
C SER A 320 -5.82 -10.95 10.03
N ASP A 321 -6.30 -11.94 9.27
CA ASP A 321 -5.44 -12.81 8.44
C ASP A 321 -5.09 -12.16 7.08
N ILE A 322 -5.69 -10.99 6.79
CA ILE A 322 -5.48 -10.22 5.56
C ILE A 322 -5.10 -8.78 5.93
N LEU A 323 -4.03 -8.25 5.35
CA LEU A 323 -3.68 -6.84 5.43
C LEU A 323 -4.58 -6.02 4.47
N TYR A 324 -5.38 -5.11 5.00
CA TYR A 324 -6.28 -4.28 4.20
C TYR A 324 -5.62 -2.93 3.87
N VAL A 325 -5.52 -2.59 2.59
CA VAL A 325 -4.81 -1.39 2.11
C VAL A 325 -5.80 -0.45 1.41
N PRO A 326 -6.35 0.57 2.10
CA PRO A 326 -7.33 1.49 1.53
C PRO A 326 -6.65 2.58 0.67
N LEU A 327 -6.88 2.53 -0.64
CA LEU A 327 -6.29 3.41 -1.63
C LEU A 327 -7.03 4.74 -1.72
N ILE A 328 -6.28 5.84 -1.73
CA ILE A 328 -6.75 7.15 -2.22
C ILE A 328 -7.10 6.99 -3.71
N PRO A 329 -8.37 7.20 -4.11
CA PRO A 329 -8.81 7.02 -5.48
C PRO A 329 -8.20 8.05 -6.45
N PRO A 330 -8.24 7.76 -7.77
CA PRO A 330 -7.57 8.55 -8.81
C PRO A 330 -7.93 10.04 -8.81
N SER A 331 -9.20 10.38 -8.54
CA SER A 331 -9.68 11.77 -8.56
C SER A 331 -9.04 12.67 -7.51
N MET A 332 -8.35 12.11 -6.51
CA MET A 332 -7.65 12.85 -5.45
C MET A 332 -6.13 12.90 -5.65
N LEU A 333 -5.59 12.23 -6.66
CA LEU A 333 -4.15 12.00 -6.74
C LEU A 333 -3.34 13.18 -7.25
N ASP A 334 -3.93 14.03 -8.08
CA ASP A 334 -3.29 15.29 -8.47
C ASP A 334 -3.10 16.20 -7.25
N GLU A 335 -4.09 16.21 -6.37
CA GLU A 335 -4.03 16.96 -5.12
C GLU A 335 -3.09 16.32 -4.09
N LEU A 336 -3.06 14.98 -4.02
CA LEU A 336 -2.09 14.24 -3.22
C LEU A 336 -0.66 14.59 -3.65
N ARG A 337 -0.37 14.50 -4.95
CA ARG A 337 0.96 14.81 -5.50
C ARG A 337 1.36 16.24 -5.18
N ARG A 338 0.46 17.20 -5.39
CA ARG A 338 0.71 18.61 -5.04
C ARG A 338 1.02 18.76 -3.55
N THR A 339 0.25 18.11 -2.69
CA THR A 339 0.43 18.12 -1.23
C THR A 339 1.80 17.56 -0.83
N LEU A 340 2.22 16.43 -1.40
CA LEU A 340 3.51 15.82 -1.09
C LEU A 340 4.68 16.71 -1.56
N LEU A 341 4.59 17.28 -2.76
CA LEU A 341 5.62 18.18 -3.28
C LEU A 341 5.76 19.43 -2.42
N GLU A 342 4.64 20.10 -2.11
CA GLU A 342 4.63 21.30 -1.27
C GLU A 342 5.17 21.00 0.14
N ALA A 343 4.74 19.91 0.76
CA ALA A 343 5.21 19.51 2.09
C ALA A 343 6.72 19.26 2.09
N TYR A 344 7.23 18.40 1.21
CA TYR A 344 8.65 18.05 1.24
C TYR A 344 9.57 19.20 0.77
N VAL A 345 9.11 20.06 -0.14
CA VAL A 345 9.84 21.29 -0.47
C VAL A 345 9.88 22.24 0.72
N ALA A 346 8.80 22.38 1.49
CA ALA A 346 8.81 23.19 2.70
C ALA A 346 9.79 22.64 3.74
N LEU A 347 9.86 21.31 3.92
CA LEU A 347 10.83 20.67 4.83
C LEU A 347 12.29 20.93 4.41
N LEU A 348 12.59 20.95 3.11
CA LEU A 348 13.93 21.24 2.60
C LEU A 348 14.36 22.69 2.82
N ASN A 349 13.40 23.60 2.88
CA ASN A 349 13.64 25.02 3.08
C ASN A 349 13.60 25.44 4.56
N ASP A 350 13.28 24.53 5.49
CA ASP A 350 13.27 24.84 6.91
C ASP A 350 14.71 24.89 7.46
N PRO A 351 15.24 26.07 7.83
CA PRO A 351 16.60 26.22 8.35
C PRO A 351 16.79 25.51 9.70
N GLY A 352 15.71 25.20 10.42
CA GLY A 352 15.74 24.41 11.65
C GLY A 352 16.07 22.94 11.40
N LEU A 353 15.60 22.39 10.28
CA LEU A 353 15.85 20.98 9.89
C LEU A 353 17.19 20.81 9.16
N ALA A 354 17.65 21.82 8.42
CA ALA A 354 18.95 21.78 7.74
C ALA A 354 20.16 21.62 8.71
N ASN A 355 19.96 21.91 10.00
CA ASN A 355 20.96 21.76 11.06
C ASN A 355 20.79 20.48 11.91
N ALA A 356 19.71 19.72 11.72
CA ALA A 356 19.59 18.41 12.33
C ALA A 356 20.58 17.49 11.61
N ALA A 357 21.62 17.05 12.32
CA ALA A 357 22.58 16.10 11.77
C ALA A 357 21.81 14.91 11.17
N PRO A 358 22.20 14.40 9.98
CA PRO A 358 21.50 13.27 9.38
C PRO A 358 21.41 12.17 10.42
N LEU A 359 20.16 11.77 10.74
CA LEU A 359 19.88 10.63 11.61
C LEU A 359 20.64 9.47 11.00
N GLN A 360 21.79 9.16 11.61
CA GLN A 360 22.64 8.06 11.22
C GLN A 360 21.80 6.84 11.54
N GLY A 361 21.04 6.37 10.54
CA GLY A 361 20.30 5.11 10.61
C GLY A 361 21.26 4.11 11.20
N GLY A 362 20.93 3.62 12.40
CA GLY A 362 21.83 2.84 13.22
C GLY A 362 22.28 1.63 12.43
N ALA A 363 23.45 1.73 11.80
CA ALA A 363 24.06 0.64 11.09
C ALA A 363 24.33 -0.44 12.14
N ALA A 364 23.55 -1.52 12.09
CA ALA A 364 23.77 -2.71 12.87
C ALA A 364 25.24 -3.12 12.73
N GLY A 365 25.96 -3.12 13.85
CA GLY A 365 27.41 -3.24 13.90
C GLY A 365 27.91 -4.53 13.27
N GLY A 366 28.60 -4.40 12.14
CA GLY A 366 29.47 -5.42 11.55
C GLY A 366 30.92 -4.94 11.54
N SER A 367 31.63 -5.21 12.63
CA SER A 367 33.10 -5.11 12.69
C SER A 367 33.72 -6.24 11.87
N ALA A 368 34.58 -5.91 10.89
CA ALA A 368 35.93 -6.50 10.73
C ALA A 368 36.56 -6.17 9.36
N GLY A 369 37.82 -5.72 9.41
CA GLY A 369 38.85 -6.05 8.41
C GLY A 369 39.04 -5.07 7.24
N GLY A 370 40.07 -4.22 7.32
CA GLY A 370 40.41 -3.25 6.28
C GLY A 370 41.25 -3.79 5.12
N ALA A 371 41.54 -2.91 4.17
CA ALA A 371 42.75 -2.93 3.34
C ALA A 371 42.87 -1.60 2.59
N ALA A 372 44.09 -1.08 2.57
CA ALA A 372 44.52 0.14 1.90
C ALA A 372 44.72 -0.05 0.39
N GLY A 373 44.70 1.08 -0.33
CA GLY A 373 45.15 1.25 -1.72
C GLY A 373 43.99 1.65 -2.64
N GLY A 374 44.04 2.70 -3.45
CA GLY A 374 45.12 3.56 -3.89
C GLY A 374 44.82 3.95 -5.35
N GLY A 375 44.77 5.25 -5.65
CA GLY A 375 45.05 5.79 -6.99
C GLY A 375 43.90 5.91 -7.99
N GLY A 376 43.56 7.16 -8.30
CA GLY A 376 43.56 7.63 -9.69
C GLY A 376 42.22 7.66 -10.44
N GLY A 377 41.98 8.79 -11.11
CA GLY A 377 41.11 8.87 -12.28
C GLY A 377 39.93 9.82 -12.11
N GLY A 378 40.02 10.99 -12.76
CA GLY A 378 38.98 12.00 -12.77
C GLY A 378 37.68 11.53 -13.42
N GLY A 379 36.58 12.10 -12.93
CA GLY A 379 35.24 11.98 -13.48
C GLY A 379 34.30 12.76 -12.57
N GLY A 380 34.02 14.02 -12.94
CA GLY A 380 33.04 14.85 -12.24
C GLY A 380 31.66 14.20 -12.37
N GLY A 381 31.14 13.67 -11.27
CA GLY A 381 29.87 12.97 -11.22
C GLY A 381 29.40 12.88 -9.77
N VAL A 382 28.74 13.95 -9.33
CA VAL A 382 27.74 14.05 -8.25
C VAL A 382 27.71 12.84 -7.29
N GLY A 383 28.64 12.85 -6.33
CA GLY A 383 28.63 11.99 -5.15
C GLY A 383 28.61 12.88 -3.90
N GLY A 384 27.40 13.27 -3.48
CA GLY A 384 27.16 14.10 -2.31
C GLY A 384 25.75 13.82 -1.80
N GLY A 385 25.61 12.69 -1.11
CA GLY A 385 24.35 12.06 -0.74
C GLY A 385 23.48 12.94 0.16
N GLY A 386 22.18 12.88 -0.08
CA GLY A 386 21.14 13.45 0.79
C GLY A 386 20.39 14.62 0.15
N LEU A 387 21.05 15.75 -0.10
CA LEU A 387 20.34 17.00 -0.43
C LEU A 387 20.41 17.41 -1.90
N LEU A 388 21.51 17.13 -2.61
CA LEU A 388 21.61 17.46 -4.04
C LEU A 388 20.73 16.56 -4.92
N GLY A 389 20.46 15.33 -4.48
CA GLY A 389 19.52 14.44 -5.15
C GLY A 389 18.08 14.98 -5.14
N LEU A 390 17.68 15.68 -4.07
CA LEU A 390 16.34 16.25 -3.94
C LEU A 390 16.19 17.56 -4.71
N ALA A 391 17.21 18.41 -4.75
CA ALA A 391 17.21 19.58 -5.64
C ALA A 391 17.15 19.15 -7.12
N GLY A 392 17.86 18.08 -7.49
CA GLY A 392 17.78 17.46 -8.81
C GLY A 392 16.41 16.84 -9.10
N LEU A 393 15.76 16.25 -8.09
CA LEU A 393 14.40 15.69 -8.22
C LEU A 393 13.33 16.78 -8.32
N ALA A 394 13.44 17.87 -7.56
CA ALA A 394 12.54 19.03 -7.70
C ALA A 394 12.72 19.73 -9.06
N ALA A 395 13.96 19.91 -9.53
CA ALA A 395 14.24 20.44 -10.86
C ALA A 395 13.78 19.48 -11.98
N GLY A 396 13.98 18.17 -11.80
CA GLY A 396 13.54 17.14 -12.75
C GLY A 396 12.00 17.02 -12.81
N LEU A 397 11.31 17.15 -11.68
CA LEU A 397 9.85 17.12 -11.63
C LEU A 397 9.22 18.41 -12.18
N ALA A 398 9.86 19.56 -12.00
CA ALA A 398 9.44 20.81 -12.64
C ALA A 398 9.59 20.75 -14.18
N ALA A 399 10.61 20.05 -14.68
CA ALA A 399 10.83 19.83 -16.11
C ALA A 399 9.85 18.82 -16.75
N LEU A 400 9.15 18.01 -15.94
CA LEU A 400 8.10 17.09 -16.42
C LEU A 400 6.72 17.75 -16.54
N GLY A 401 6.58 19.02 -16.16
CA GLY A 401 5.33 19.79 -16.22
C GLY A 401 5.21 20.73 -17.42
N ASP A 402 6.20 20.78 -18.31
CA ASP A 402 6.17 21.61 -19.52
C ASP A 402 6.14 20.73 -20.77
N ASP A 403 5.19 21.03 -21.66
CA ASP A 403 4.76 20.16 -22.76
C ASP A 403 5.89 19.83 -23.76
N GLY A 404 6.04 18.53 -24.03
CA GLY A 404 6.52 18.03 -25.33
C GLY A 404 7.99 17.62 -25.42
N GLY A 405 8.24 16.32 -25.20
CA GLY A 405 9.30 15.58 -25.90
C GLY A 405 10.56 15.24 -25.11
N ASP A 406 10.74 13.93 -24.90
CA ASP A 406 12.01 13.19 -24.70
C ASP A 406 12.95 13.56 -23.54
N VAL A 407 13.10 12.64 -22.57
CA VAL A 407 14.13 11.59 -22.51
C VAL A 407 13.92 10.88 -21.16
N LEU A 408 13.37 9.67 -21.17
CA LEU A 408 13.27 8.84 -19.96
C LEU A 408 14.54 7.98 -19.82
N PRO A 409 15.06 7.78 -18.60
CA PRO A 409 16.06 6.74 -18.34
C PRO A 409 15.48 5.36 -18.69
N PRO A 410 16.32 4.37 -19.06
CA PRO A 410 15.83 3.05 -19.44
C PRO A 410 14.96 2.46 -18.33
N GLY A 411 13.72 2.13 -18.67
CA GLY A 411 12.78 1.48 -17.75
C GLY A 411 13.41 0.23 -17.17
N ILE A 412 13.13 -0.02 -15.89
CA ILE A 412 13.35 -1.31 -15.25
C ILE A 412 12.72 -2.38 -16.13
N THR A 413 13.56 -3.24 -16.72
CA THR A 413 13.09 -4.41 -17.47
C THR A 413 12.35 -5.30 -16.49
N SER A 414 11.06 -5.48 -16.70
CA SER A 414 10.27 -6.49 -15.99
C SER A 414 11.02 -7.82 -15.99
N PRO A 415 10.97 -8.62 -14.90
CA PRO A 415 11.48 -9.98 -14.94
C PRO A 415 10.86 -10.69 -16.15
N SER A 416 11.73 -11.25 -16.99
CA SER A 416 11.30 -11.96 -18.20
C SER A 416 10.35 -13.08 -17.78
N ILE A 417 9.09 -12.97 -18.23
CA ILE A 417 8.12 -14.05 -18.13
C ILE A 417 8.77 -15.25 -18.83
N PRO A 418 8.97 -16.40 -18.14
CA PRO A 418 9.54 -17.57 -18.79
C PRO A 418 8.66 -17.94 -19.97
N ALA A 419 9.28 -18.16 -21.13
CA ALA A 419 8.59 -18.48 -22.37
C ALA A 419 7.61 -19.64 -22.14
N ILE A 420 6.33 -19.39 -22.40
CA ILE A 420 5.32 -20.44 -22.42
C ILE A 420 5.75 -21.44 -23.51
N PRO A 421 5.95 -22.73 -23.17
CA PRO A 421 6.29 -23.72 -24.18
C PRO A 421 5.19 -23.73 -25.24
N THR A 422 5.57 -23.50 -26.48
CA THR A 422 4.68 -23.57 -27.64
C THR A 422 4.05 -24.96 -27.70
N LEU A 423 2.74 -25.03 -27.52
CA LEU A 423 1.99 -26.25 -27.74
C LEU A 423 2.18 -26.69 -29.21
N PRO A 424 2.41 -27.98 -29.49
CA PRO A 424 2.47 -28.48 -30.85
C PRO A 424 1.15 -28.16 -31.56
N SER A 425 1.26 -27.57 -32.76
CA SER A 425 0.14 -27.26 -33.63
C SER A 425 -0.68 -28.52 -33.91
N LEU A 426 -1.93 -28.54 -33.43
CA LEU A 426 -2.90 -29.56 -33.80
C LEU A 426 -3.23 -29.40 -35.31
N PRO A 427 -3.30 -30.50 -36.07
CA PRO A 427 -3.68 -30.46 -37.47
C PRO A 427 -5.12 -29.94 -37.64
N LEU A 428 -5.28 -28.95 -38.51
CA LEU A 428 -6.56 -28.38 -38.91
C LEU A 428 -7.46 -29.47 -39.53
N LEU A 429 -8.65 -29.67 -38.94
CA LEU A 429 -9.73 -30.44 -39.54
C LEU A 429 -10.28 -29.72 -40.80
N PRO A 430 -10.54 -30.43 -41.90
CA PRO A 430 -11.09 -29.83 -43.11
C PRO A 430 -12.55 -29.39 -42.89
N THR A 431 -12.82 -28.12 -43.18
CA THR A 431 -14.17 -27.53 -43.19
C THR A 431 -14.98 -28.07 -44.36
N SER A 432 -16.15 -28.63 -44.04
CA SER A 432 -17.19 -29.06 -44.97
C SER A 432 -17.83 -27.85 -45.68
N THR A 433 -17.82 -27.87 -47.01
CA THR A 433 -18.49 -26.92 -47.89
C THR A 433 -19.98 -27.25 -47.96
N GLY A 434 -20.81 -26.53 -47.20
CA GLY A 434 -22.28 -26.61 -47.27
C GLY A 434 -22.86 -25.45 -48.07
N GLY A 435 -23.32 -25.73 -49.30
CA GLY A 435 -24.17 -24.82 -50.07
C GLY A 435 -25.62 -24.92 -49.61
N GLY A 436 -26.26 -23.78 -49.38
CA GLY A 436 -27.67 -23.70 -49.03
C GLY A 436 -28.20 -22.29 -49.29
N THR A 437 -28.78 -22.09 -50.47
CA THR A 437 -29.58 -20.91 -50.83
C THR A 437 -30.92 -20.97 -50.12
N GLY A 438 -31.26 -19.95 -49.33
CA GLY A 438 -32.58 -19.77 -48.74
C GLY A 438 -32.95 -18.28 -48.75
N GLU A 439 -33.86 -17.92 -49.66
CA GLU A 439 -34.60 -16.66 -49.67
C GLU A 439 -35.36 -16.47 -48.36
N TYR A 440 -35.34 -15.25 -47.79
CA TYR A 440 -36.43 -14.77 -46.94
C TYR A 440 -36.66 -13.28 -47.16
N LEU A 441 -37.87 -12.98 -47.65
CA LEU A 441 -38.51 -11.67 -47.76
C LEU A 441 -39.06 -11.22 -46.39
N GLY A 442 -39.11 -9.91 -46.17
CA GLY A 442 -39.99 -9.26 -45.19
C GLY A 442 -39.27 -8.17 -44.37
N SER A 443 -39.43 -6.88 -44.70
CA SER A 443 -40.57 -6.00 -44.39
C SER A 443 -40.50 -5.39 -42.99
N GLY A 444 -40.23 -4.07 -42.95
CA GLY A 444 -41.00 -3.14 -42.12
C GLY A 444 -40.26 -2.42 -40.99
N GLY A 445 -40.39 -1.09 -40.98
CA GLY A 445 -40.37 -0.31 -39.73
C GLY A 445 -39.28 0.76 -39.60
N GLY A 446 -39.29 1.78 -40.47
CA GLY A 446 -38.58 3.03 -40.21
C GLY A 446 -39.35 3.88 -39.19
N VAL A 447 -38.67 4.37 -38.16
CA VAL A 447 -39.15 5.45 -37.28
C VAL A 447 -38.27 6.66 -37.52
N VAL A 448 -38.87 7.69 -38.12
CA VAL A 448 -38.32 9.03 -38.28
C VAL A 448 -38.64 9.81 -37.01
N VAL A 449 -37.62 10.31 -36.31
CA VAL A 449 -37.81 11.25 -35.19
C VAL A 449 -37.50 12.66 -35.70
N THR A 450 -38.52 13.51 -35.69
CA THR A 450 -38.45 14.93 -36.01
C THR A 450 -37.97 15.72 -34.78
N PRO A 451 -37.06 16.70 -34.90
CA PRO A 451 -36.73 17.62 -33.82
C PRO A 451 -37.76 18.74 -33.75
N GLY A 452 -38.38 18.91 -32.58
CA GLY A 452 -39.32 19.98 -32.27
C GLY A 452 -38.64 21.13 -31.52
N ASP A 453 -38.99 22.32 -31.98
CA ASP A 453 -38.69 23.68 -31.53
C ASP A 453 -38.44 23.92 -30.03
N LEU A 454 -37.39 24.71 -29.75
CA LEU A 454 -37.28 25.56 -28.57
C LEU A 454 -36.79 26.95 -29.00
N THR A 455 -37.65 27.95 -28.81
CA THR A 455 -37.27 29.38 -28.68
C THR A 455 -38.34 30.08 -27.83
N PRO A 456 -38.04 31.26 -27.28
CA PRO A 456 -36.97 31.59 -26.33
C PRO A 456 -37.49 31.77 -24.89
#